data_AF-A0A3D8SFM8-F1
#
_entry.id   AF-A0A3D8SFM8-F1
#
_cell.length_a   1.000
_cell.length_b   1.000
_cell.length_c   1.000
_cell.angle_alpha   90.00
_cell.angle_beta   90.00
_cell.angle_gamma   90.00
#
_symmetry.space_group_name_H-M   'P 1'
#
loop_
_entity.id
_entity.type
_entity.pdbx_description
1 polymer ?
#
loop_
_entity_poly.entity_id
_entity_poly.type
_entity_poly.pdbx_seq_one_letter_code
_entity_poly.pdbx_strand_id
1 'polypeptide(L)'
;MGSTDTPISTQDDEITVFVTGFGPFRAQFPINPAWEIAKSLPPFLPPAKDPLTNAVSMVVESPPVRILVHPEPVRVSYDVVRDTVPSFWEQGAGGKRIDYMVHIGMATGRVCYSVERRGHRDGYDMQDVDGRLLKDDERRAKEGDGWVWAGMPKEILSDVNVDDVWRRWRTALPDVDVRPSEDAGHYLCDFIYYCSLAYLTKKDEDKRVVFLHVPVQADPDSVKRGTEVAIELIRAMVHSGRMKKMDLSQTLSEDLRRAGGDPNGQADWLAGRQNISIPLRHSSIPTTSHLLPILSYKENNKLTAQNFISTSLKKPQLQHFSSRTSSTTATMADSLSTHPSAQNYVGSGFNNPMGWGSRPALCIIDVCTAYWTPGSPLDISSNPAGAASPASMRRLLAAARAASVPVIWTQVKYTSPTMADAGLFYNKAKALSVWQEGDTRGLDACLEGLEPKEGEEIVVKKYASAFFGTDMATRLQVLGVDTLVICGVSTSGCVRATTLDAMQSGFRPMVVGEACGDRTEEVQRSNLFDLNAKYADVVTEAEAIEKLKAGW
;
A
#
# COMPACT_ATOMS: atom_id res chain seq x y z
N MET A 1 1.55 -48.70 29.16
CA MET A 1 0.89 -48.58 27.84
C MET A 1 -0.28 -47.65 28.01
N GLY A 2 -0.11 -46.38 27.67
CA GLY A 2 -1.17 -45.37 27.72
C GLY A 2 -1.12 -44.63 26.40
N SER A 3 -2.11 -44.90 25.55
CA SER A 3 -2.33 -44.26 24.26
C SER A 3 -2.40 -42.75 24.47
N THR A 4 -1.56 -42.00 23.76
CA THR A 4 -1.75 -40.57 23.58
C THR A 4 -2.62 -40.42 22.34
N ASP A 5 -3.93 -40.30 22.57
CA ASP A 5 -4.87 -39.94 21.52
C ASP A 5 -4.54 -38.52 21.06
N THR A 6 -3.83 -38.44 19.94
CA THR A 6 -3.65 -37.22 19.17
C THR A 6 -5.02 -36.91 18.54
N PRO A 7 -5.53 -35.66 18.59
CA PRO A 7 -6.80 -35.35 17.95
C PRO A 7 -6.68 -35.63 16.45
N ILE A 8 -7.52 -36.53 15.94
CA ILE A 8 -7.66 -36.80 14.51
C ILE A 8 -8.26 -35.53 13.89
N SER A 9 -7.43 -34.76 13.18
CA SER A 9 -7.88 -33.71 12.26
C SER A 9 -8.85 -34.35 11.26
N THR A 10 -10.12 -33.99 11.33
CA THR A 10 -11.11 -34.40 10.33
C THR A 10 -10.80 -33.68 9.01
N GLN A 11 -11.25 -34.24 7.88
CA GLN A 11 -11.04 -33.67 6.55
C GLN A 11 -11.63 -32.24 6.37
N ASP A 12 -12.45 -31.77 7.31
CA ASP A 12 -13.10 -30.46 7.29
C ASP A 12 -12.21 -29.27 7.69
N ASP A 13 -11.00 -29.53 8.23
CA ASP A 13 -10.05 -28.49 8.64
C ASP A 13 -8.95 -28.19 7.61
N GLU A 14 -8.97 -28.85 6.44
CA GLU A 14 -7.95 -28.69 5.39
C GLU A 14 -8.41 -27.71 4.30
N ILE A 15 -7.56 -26.75 3.93
CA ILE A 15 -7.86 -25.81 2.84
C ILE A 15 -7.29 -26.32 1.52
N THR A 16 -8.12 -26.41 0.49
CA THR A 16 -7.73 -26.88 -0.84
C THR A 16 -7.52 -25.72 -1.80
N VAL A 17 -6.29 -25.62 -2.33
CA VAL A 17 -5.90 -24.60 -3.32
C VAL A 17 -5.61 -25.27 -4.66
N PHE A 18 -6.37 -24.89 -5.69
CA PHE A 18 -6.17 -25.37 -7.04
C PHE A 18 -5.23 -24.45 -7.81
N VAL A 19 -4.24 -25.02 -8.48
CA VAL A 19 -3.21 -24.26 -9.20
C VAL A 19 -3.13 -24.69 -10.66
N THR A 20 -3.09 -23.72 -11.55
CA THR A 20 -2.86 -23.96 -12.99
C THR A 20 -1.65 -23.17 -13.46
N GLY A 21 -1.01 -23.64 -14.53
CA GLY A 21 0.06 -22.91 -15.21
C GLY A 21 -0.07 -23.08 -16.72
N PHE A 22 0.18 -22.01 -17.46
CA PHE A 22 0.17 -22.08 -18.92
C PHE A 22 1.34 -22.88 -19.48
N GLY A 23 1.08 -23.60 -20.57
CA GLY A 23 2.09 -24.30 -21.36
C GLY A 23 2.88 -23.40 -22.30
N PRO A 24 3.73 -24.00 -23.15
CA PRO A 24 4.57 -23.28 -24.11
C PRO A 24 3.79 -22.28 -24.98
N PHE A 25 4.42 -21.15 -25.27
CA PHE A 25 3.82 -20.05 -26.01
C PHE A 25 4.82 -19.45 -27.01
N ARG A 26 4.49 -19.51 -28.31
CA ARG A 26 5.37 -19.09 -29.42
C ARG A 26 6.71 -19.84 -29.43
N ALA A 27 7.45 -19.74 -30.53
CA ALA A 27 8.79 -20.33 -30.62
C ALA A 27 9.80 -19.73 -29.61
N GLN A 28 9.50 -18.55 -29.07
CA GLN A 28 10.35 -17.81 -28.14
C GLN A 28 10.28 -18.35 -26.70
N PHE A 29 9.21 -19.04 -26.33
CA PHE A 29 9.03 -19.62 -24.99
C PHE A 29 8.66 -21.11 -25.09
N PRO A 30 9.62 -21.97 -25.51
CA PRO A 30 9.40 -23.41 -25.61
C PRO A 30 9.19 -24.07 -24.24
N ILE A 31 9.65 -23.40 -23.17
CA ILE A 31 9.39 -23.75 -21.78
C ILE A 31 8.71 -22.54 -21.15
N ASN A 32 7.52 -22.75 -20.58
CA ASN A 32 6.79 -21.69 -19.90
C ASN A 32 7.03 -21.82 -18.38
N PRO A 33 7.64 -20.82 -17.71
CA PRO A 33 7.93 -20.90 -16.29
C PRO A 33 6.66 -21.05 -15.44
N ALA A 34 5.49 -20.61 -15.92
CA ALA A 34 4.25 -20.77 -15.19
C ALA A 34 3.90 -22.24 -14.91
N TRP A 35 4.04 -23.10 -15.91
CA TRP A 35 3.83 -24.55 -15.74
C TRP A 35 4.93 -25.19 -14.91
N GLU A 36 6.19 -24.80 -15.15
CA GLU A 36 7.33 -25.33 -14.39
C GLU A 36 7.22 -25.01 -12.90
N ILE A 37 6.78 -23.80 -12.55
CA ILE A 37 6.52 -23.40 -11.16
C ILE A 37 5.34 -24.20 -10.59
N ALA A 38 4.21 -24.27 -11.31
CA ALA A 38 3.00 -24.94 -10.85
C ALA A 38 3.26 -26.42 -10.55
N LYS A 39 3.90 -27.16 -11.47
CA LYS A 39 4.18 -28.60 -11.29
C LYS A 39 5.23 -28.89 -10.20
N SER A 40 6.05 -27.90 -9.85
CA SER A 40 7.05 -27.99 -8.79
C SER A 40 6.50 -27.70 -7.38
N LEU A 41 5.23 -27.29 -7.27
CA LEU A 41 4.61 -27.07 -5.97
C LEU A 41 4.46 -28.40 -5.20
N PRO A 42 4.74 -28.41 -3.88
CA PRO A 42 4.49 -29.57 -3.06
C PRO A 42 2.96 -29.81 -2.98
N PRO A 43 2.50 -31.07 -2.92
CA PRO A 43 1.06 -31.39 -2.84
C PRO A 43 0.42 -30.95 -1.51
N PHE A 44 1.24 -30.60 -0.52
CA PHE A 44 0.80 -30.24 0.83
C PHE A 44 1.75 -29.22 1.46
N LEU A 45 1.18 -28.23 2.14
CA LEU A 45 1.90 -27.29 2.99
C LEU A 45 1.45 -27.49 4.44
N PRO A 46 2.39 -27.68 5.39
CA PRO A 46 2.04 -27.75 6.80
C PRO A 46 1.53 -26.40 7.31
N PRO A 47 0.81 -26.39 8.45
CA PRO A 47 0.54 -25.17 9.20
C PRO A 47 1.77 -24.29 9.30
N ALA A 48 1.59 -23.00 9.05
CA ALA A 48 2.63 -22.00 9.20
C ALA A 48 2.13 -20.86 10.07
N LYS A 49 3.08 -20.21 10.73
CA LYS A 49 2.83 -18.97 11.46
C LYS A 49 2.66 -17.84 10.47
N ASP A 50 1.79 -16.92 10.83
CA ASP A 50 1.57 -15.71 10.07
C ASP A 50 2.76 -14.76 10.20
N PRO A 51 3.43 -14.35 9.10
CA PRO A 51 4.58 -13.45 9.15
C PRO A 51 4.26 -12.06 9.76
N LEU A 52 2.98 -11.66 9.83
CA LEU A 52 2.58 -10.40 10.46
C LEU A 52 2.24 -10.53 11.95
N THR A 53 2.29 -11.75 12.53
CA THR A 53 2.02 -11.96 13.97
C THR A 53 3.31 -11.90 14.79
N ASN A 54 3.38 -10.97 15.74
CA ASN A 54 4.41 -10.97 16.78
C ASN A 54 4.06 -11.99 17.88
N ALA A 55 5.08 -12.56 18.52
CA ALA A 55 5.04 -13.72 19.44
C ALA A 55 4.16 -13.62 20.71
N VAL A 56 3.26 -12.64 20.82
CA VAL A 56 2.45 -12.35 22.03
C VAL A 56 0.93 -12.45 21.78
N SER A 57 0.47 -12.76 20.57
CA SER A 57 -0.95 -13.07 20.31
C SER A 57 -1.15 -14.56 20.05
N MET A 58 -2.23 -15.12 20.63
CA MET A 58 -2.58 -16.53 20.52
C MET A 58 -2.39 -17.06 19.10
N VAL A 59 -1.66 -18.16 18.98
CA VAL A 59 -1.21 -18.78 17.73
C VAL A 59 -2.43 -19.05 16.82
N VAL A 60 -2.66 -18.20 15.81
CA VAL A 60 -3.50 -18.57 14.67
C VAL A 60 -2.58 -19.21 13.63
N GLU A 61 -2.16 -20.44 13.89
CA GLU A 61 -1.53 -21.27 12.86
C GLU A 61 -2.51 -21.44 11.71
N SER A 62 -2.07 -21.18 10.48
CA SER A 62 -2.87 -21.52 9.30
C SER A 62 -3.16 -23.02 9.26
N PRO A 63 -4.34 -23.42 8.75
CA PRO A 63 -4.65 -24.82 8.62
C PRO A 63 -3.70 -25.43 7.58
N PRO A 64 -3.54 -26.76 7.58
CA PRO A 64 -2.86 -27.43 6.51
C PRO A 64 -3.48 -27.07 5.15
N VAL A 65 -2.63 -26.84 4.16
CA VAL A 65 -3.06 -26.49 2.79
C VAL A 65 -2.73 -27.65 1.86
N ARG A 66 -3.74 -28.18 1.18
CA ARG A 66 -3.55 -29.11 0.07
C ARG A 66 -3.46 -28.31 -1.23
N ILE A 67 -2.41 -28.56 -1.99
CA ILE A 67 -2.23 -27.97 -3.32
C ILE A 67 -2.59 -29.03 -4.36
N LEU A 68 -3.52 -28.68 -5.23
CA LEU A 68 -3.94 -29.50 -6.34
C LEU A 68 -3.54 -28.80 -7.63
N VAL A 69 -2.52 -29.34 -8.29
CA VAL A 69 -2.04 -28.80 -9.56
C VAL A 69 -2.83 -29.46 -10.69
N HIS A 70 -3.29 -28.67 -11.67
CA HIS A 70 -3.89 -29.23 -12.88
C HIS A 70 -2.91 -30.22 -13.55
N PRO A 71 -3.36 -31.40 -14.01
CA PRO A 71 -2.45 -32.48 -14.43
C PRO A 71 -1.60 -32.15 -15.66
N GLU A 72 -2.06 -31.23 -16.50
CA GLU A 72 -1.37 -30.81 -17.73
C GLU A 72 -1.23 -29.28 -17.81
N PRO A 73 -0.26 -28.75 -18.56
CA PRO A 73 -0.19 -27.31 -18.79
C PRO A 73 -1.45 -26.82 -19.53
N VAL A 74 -2.02 -25.70 -19.07
CA VAL A 74 -3.15 -25.08 -19.77
C VAL A 74 -2.66 -24.56 -21.11
N ARG A 75 -3.33 -24.93 -22.21
CA ARG A 75 -3.00 -24.41 -23.54
C ARG A 75 -3.35 -22.93 -23.63
N VAL A 76 -2.47 -22.14 -24.24
CA VAL A 76 -2.68 -20.70 -24.48
C VAL A 76 -3.65 -20.50 -25.67
N SER A 77 -4.90 -20.95 -25.52
CA SER A 77 -5.95 -21.00 -26.54
C SER A 77 -7.28 -20.54 -25.96
N TYR A 78 -7.97 -19.62 -26.64
CA TYR A 78 -9.21 -19.02 -26.10
C TYR A 78 -10.33 -20.05 -25.95
N ASP A 79 -10.52 -20.89 -26.98
CA ASP A 79 -11.54 -21.94 -26.95
C ASP A 79 -11.25 -22.95 -25.81
N VAL A 80 -9.99 -23.39 -25.68
CA VAL A 80 -9.59 -24.34 -24.61
C VAL A 80 -9.84 -23.75 -23.23
N VAL A 81 -9.40 -22.51 -22.98
CA VAL A 81 -9.61 -21.88 -21.66
C VAL A 81 -11.09 -21.75 -21.35
N ARG A 82 -11.89 -21.30 -22.32
CA ARG A 82 -13.34 -21.13 -22.15
C ARG A 82 -14.05 -22.44 -21.81
N ASP A 83 -13.66 -23.53 -22.45
CA ASP A 83 -14.28 -24.84 -22.25
C ASP A 83 -13.81 -25.50 -20.93
N THR A 84 -12.56 -25.27 -20.54
CA THR A 84 -11.95 -25.99 -19.41
C THR A 84 -12.22 -25.33 -18.06
N VAL A 85 -12.25 -23.99 -17.97
CA VAL A 85 -12.38 -23.27 -16.68
C VAL A 85 -13.61 -23.70 -15.87
N PRO A 86 -14.82 -23.84 -16.44
CA PRO A 86 -15.98 -24.33 -15.69
C PRO A 86 -15.73 -25.69 -15.02
N SER A 87 -15.09 -26.61 -15.73
CA SER A 87 -14.79 -27.96 -15.22
C SER A 87 -13.90 -27.95 -13.98
N PHE A 88 -12.99 -26.96 -13.85
CA PHE A 88 -12.13 -26.84 -12.67
C PHE A 88 -12.97 -26.68 -11.40
N TRP A 89 -14.02 -25.86 -11.47
CA TRP A 89 -14.89 -25.57 -10.34
C TRP A 89 -15.95 -26.66 -10.11
N GLU A 90 -16.48 -27.27 -11.18
CA GLU A 90 -17.57 -28.24 -11.10
C GLU A 90 -17.12 -29.63 -10.62
N GLN A 91 -16.00 -30.12 -11.14
CA GLN A 91 -15.59 -31.50 -10.88
C GLN A 91 -14.94 -31.67 -9.50
N GLY A 92 -14.47 -30.56 -8.92
CA GLY A 92 -13.61 -30.57 -7.74
C GLY A 92 -12.30 -31.28 -8.07
N ALA A 93 -11.17 -30.69 -7.72
CA ALA A 93 -9.90 -31.35 -8.00
C ALA A 93 -9.80 -32.62 -7.13
N GLY A 94 -9.92 -33.80 -7.76
CA GLY A 94 -10.02 -35.09 -7.07
C GLY A 94 -11.31 -35.28 -6.25
N GLY A 95 -12.43 -34.65 -6.65
CA GLY A 95 -13.71 -34.73 -5.94
C GLY A 95 -13.79 -33.91 -4.66
N LYS A 96 -12.80 -33.04 -4.40
CA LYS A 96 -12.79 -32.11 -3.26
C LYS A 96 -13.25 -30.71 -3.69
N ARG A 97 -13.90 -30.00 -2.77
CA ARG A 97 -14.22 -28.58 -2.92
C ARG A 97 -12.94 -27.76 -3.05
N ILE A 98 -12.94 -26.79 -3.96
CA ILE A 98 -11.84 -25.82 -4.11
C ILE A 98 -12.15 -24.57 -3.28
N ASP A 99 -11.28 -24.28 -2.30
CA ASP A 99 -11.38 -23.10 -1.45
C ASP A 99 -10.73 -21.88 -2.08
N TYR A 100 -9.62 -22.04 -2.80
CA TYR A 100 -8.98 -20.97 -3.57
C TYR A 100 -8.43 -21.49 -4.89
N MET A 101 -8.32 -20.60 -5.87
CA MET A 101 -7.65 -20.88 -7.13
C MET A 101 -6.54 -19.87 -7.43
N VAL A 102 -5.40 -20.38 -7.92
CA VAL A 102 -4.28 -19.56 -8.40
C VAL A 102 -3.98 -19.97 -9.84
N HIS A 103 -4.16 -19.03 -10.77
CA HIS A 103 -3.65 -19.18 -12.13
C HIS A 103 -2.26 -18.56 -12.21
N ILE A 104 -1.31 -19.23 -12.87
CA ILE A 104 0.04 -18.72 -13.07
C ILE A 104 0.26 -18.46 -14.57
N GLY A 105 0.82 -17.29 -14.89
CA GLY A 105 1.23 -16.93 -16.25
C GLY A 105 2.49 -16.07 -16.26
N MET A 106 3.21 -16.08 -17.38
CA MET A 106 4.37 -15.22 -17.56
C MET A 106 3.98 -13.93 -18.29
N ALA A 107 4.69 -12.83 -18.00
CA ALA A 107 4.55 -11.58 -18.72
C ALA A 107 5.90 -11.10 -19.27
N THR A 108 5.95 -10.85 -20.58
CA THR A 108 7.16 -10.32 -21.23
C THR A 108 7.49 -8.91 -20.74
N GLY A 109 8.77 -8.67 -20.42
CA GLY A 109 9.24 -7.37 -19.91
C GLY A 109 9.00 -7.16 -18.42
N ARG A 110 8.37 -8.12 -17.73
CA ARG A 110 8.17 -8.08 -16.28
C ARG A 110 9.38 -8.73 -15.57
N VAL A 111 9.93 -8.02 -14.60
CA VAL A 111 11.06 -8.47 -13.76
C VAL A 111 10.66 -8.79 -12.32
N CYS A 112 9.39 -8.57 -11.98
CA CYS A 112 8.81 -8.81 -10.67
C CYS A 112 7.74 -9.90 -10.72
N TYR A 113 7.36 -10.40 -9.56
CA TYR A 113 6.19 -11.25 -9.39
C TYR A 113 4.99 -10.38 -9.03
N SER A 114 3.83 -10.59 -9.64
CA SER A 114 2.64 -9.82 -9.29
C SER A 114 1.40 -10.65 -9.11
N VAL A 115 0.55 -10.24 -8.17
CA VAL A 115 -0.77 -10.82 -7.96
C VAL A 115 -1.84 -9.87 -8.50
N GLU A 116 -2.64 -10.35 -9.44
CA GLU A 116 -3.69 -9.58 -10.08
C GLU A 116 -4.95 -9.58 -9.22
N ARG A 117 -5.59 -8.41 -9.11
CA ARG A 117 -6.83 -8.24 -8.34
C ARG A 117 -8.10 -8.09 -9.19
N ARG A 118 -7.94 -7.84 -10.50
CA ARG A 118 -9.01 -7.48 -11.43
C ARG A 118 -8.84 -8.23 -12.75
N GLY A 119 -9.93 -8.80 -13.24
CA GLY A 119 -10.00 -9.38 -14.58
C GLY A 119 -10.89 -8.55 -15.51
N HIS A 120 -10.59 -8.54 -16.80
CA HIS A 120 -11.35 -7.78 -17.81
C HIS A 120 -12.07 -8.69 -18.81
N ARG A 121 -13.27 -8.28 -19.22
CA ARG A 121 -14.09 -9.05 -20.17
C ARG A 121 -13.72 -8.82 -21.63
N ASP A 122 -13.31 -7.61 -21.95
CA ASP A 122 -13.14 -7.11 -23.32
C ASP A 122 -11.66 -6.73 -23.56
N GLY A 123 -11.26 -6.42 -24.80
CA GLY A 123 -9.92 -5.91 -25.14
C GLY A 123 -8.92 -6.97 -25.66
N TYR A 124 -9.39 -8.16 -26.01
CA TYR A 124 -8.57 -9.29 -26.44
C TYR A 124 -8.26 -9.27 -27.95
N ASP A 125 -7.25 -8.50 -28.34
CA ASP A 125 -6.91 -8.25 -29.77
C ASP A 125 -5.78 -9.13 -30.32
N MET A 126 -5.20 -10.01 -29.49
CA MET A 126 -4.07 -10.86 -29.87
C MET A 126 -4.50 -12.28 -30.25
N GLN A 127 -3.85 -12.85 -31.26
CA GLN A 127 -4.05 -14.25 -31.62
C GLN A 127 -3.48 -15.21 -30.58
N ASP A 128 -4.17 -16.32 -30.36
CA ASP A 128 -3.72 -17.43 -29.52
C ASP A 128 -2.71 -18.35 -30.23
N VAL A 129 -2.26 -19.44 -29.59
CA VAL A 129 -1.26 -20.35 -30.21
C VAL A 129 -1.78 -21.10 -31.43
N ASP A 130 -3.09 -21.11 -31.66
CA ASP A 130 -3.75 -21.73 -32.80
C ASP A 130 -4.03 -20.70 -33.91
N GLY A 131 -3.56 -19.46 -33.76
CA GLY A 131 -3.74 -18.37 -34.72
C GLY A 131 -5.15 -17.76 -34.67
N ARG A 132 -5.92 -18.01 -33.61
CA ARG A 132 -7.32 -17.55 -33.50
C ARG A 132 -7.42 -16.32 -32.60
N LEU A 133 -8.32 -15.41 -32.97
CA LEU A 133 -8.80 -14.32 -32.11
C LEU A 133 -9.99 -14.80 -31.29
N LEU A 134 -10.24 -14.14 -30.15
CA LEU A 134 -11.40 -14.45 -29.30
C LEU A 134 -12.75 -14.25 -30.01
N LYS A 135 -12.87 -13.14 -30.77
CA LYS A 135 -14.06 -12.74 -31.56
C LYS A 135 -15.35 -12.58 -30.75
N ASP A 136 -15.25 -12.18 -29.48
CA ASP A 136 -16.42 -12.06 -28.62
C ASP A 136 -17.33 -10.89 -28.99
N ASP A 137 -16.83 -9.84 -29.64
CA ASP A 137 -17.67 -8.77 -30.19
C ASP A 137 -18.64 -9.29 -31.25
N GLU A 138 -18.15 -10.13 -32.16
CA GLU A 138 -18.96 -10.78 -33.20
C GLU A 138 -19.95 -11.79 -32.58
N ARG A 139 -19.51 -12.60 -31.63
CA ARG A 139 -20.37 -13.58 -30.93
C ARG A 139 -21.48 -12.87 -30.15
N ARG A 140 -21.16 -11.82 -29.39
CA ARG A 140 -22.12 -10.99 -28.66
C ARG A 140 -23.18 -10.39 -29.58
N ALA A 141 -22.77 -9.84 -30.72
CA ALA A 141 -23.72 -9.27 -31.69
C ALA A 141 -24.66 -10.33 -32.30
N LYS A 142 -24.17 -11.57 -32.47
CA LYS A 142 -24.93 -12.68 -33.05
C LYS A 142 -25.85 -13.39 -32.05
N GLU A 143 -25.35 -13.63 -30.84
CA GLU A 143 -25.99 -14.48 -29.82
C GLU A 143 -26.88 -13.67 -28.86
N GLY A 144 -26.68 -12.35 -28.77
CA GLY A 144 -27.46 -11.47 -27.89
C GLY A 144 -27.43 -11.96 -26.44
N ASP A 145 -28.61 -12.16 -25.86
CA ASP A 145 -28.77 -12.65 -24.48
C ASP A 145 -28.31 -14.10 -24.30
N GLY A 146 -28.13 -14.86 -25.39
CA GLY A 146 -27.58 -16.22 -25.38
C GLY A 146 -26.06 -16.28 -25.27
N TRP A 147 -25.37 -15.14 -25.36
CA TRP A 147 -23.91 -15.09 -25.26
C TRP A 147 -23.42 -15.49 -23.88
N VAL A 148 -22.30 -16.22 -23.83
CA VAL A 148 -21.76 -16.78 -22.57
C VAL A 148 -21.50 -15.72 -21.50
N TRP A 149 -21.27 -14.46 -21.85
CA TRP A 149 -21.07 -13.38 -20.86
C TRP A 149 -22.13 -12.29 -20.90
N ALA A 150 -23.32 -12.61 -21.44
CA ALA A 150 -24.48 -11.74 -21.33
C ALA A 150 -24.72 -11.37 -19.86
N GLY A 151 -24.87 -10.07 -19.59
CA GLY A 151 -25.07 -9.52 -18.24
C GLY A 151 -23.82 -9.48 -17.34
N MET A 152 -22.66 -9.98 -17.77
CA MET A 152 -21.44 -9.93 -16.95
C MET A 152 -20.78 -8.54 -16.99
N PRO A 153 -20.23 -8.05 -15.85
CA PRO A 153 -19.50 -6.80 -15.79
C PRO A 153 -18.31 -6.75 -16.76
N LYS A 154 -17.88 -5.55 -17.16
CA LYS A 154 -16.63 -5.39 -17.95
C LYS A 154 -15.39 -5.73 -17.15
N GLU A 155 -15.44 -5.49 -15.84
CA GLU A 155 -14.35 -5.69 -14.90
C GLU A 155 -14.92 -6.41 -13.68
N ILE A 156 -14.19 -7.42 -13.19
CA ILE A 156 -14.57 -8.15 -11.98
C ILE A 156 -13.38 -8.17 -11.03
N LEU A 157 -13.61 -7.80 -9.77
CA LEU A 157 -12.63 -7.88 -8.70
C LEU A 157 -12.70 -9.24 -8.01
N SER A 158 -11.54 -9.76 -7.59
CA SER A 158 -11.47 -10.87 -6.65
C SER A 158 -12.04 -10.48 -5.29
N ASP A 159 -12.68 -11.44 -4.60
CA ASP A 159 -13.10 -11.25 -3.20
C ASP A 159 -11.96 -11.57 -2.20
N VAL A 160 -10.80 -12.00 -2.70
CA VAL A 160 -9.55 -12.14 -1.94
C VAL A 160 -9.04 -10.74 -1.60
N ASN A 161 -8.67 -10.52 -0.33
CA ASN A 161 -8.10 -9.25 0.11
C ASN A 161 -6.64 -9.13 -0.35
N VAL A 162 -6.45 -8.76 -1.62
CA VAL A 162 -5.13 -8.71 -2.27
C VAL A 162 -4.15 -7.80 -1.53
N ASP A 163 -4.60 -6.71 -0.92
CA ASP A 163 -3.72 -5.82 -0.15
C ASP A 163 -3.19 -6.50 1.12
N ASP A 164 -4.04 -7.25 1.84
CA ASP A 164 -3.60 -8.03 3.00
C ASP A 164 -2.70 -9.20 2.60
N VAL A 165 -3.06 -9.92 1.54
CA VAL A 165 -2.23 -10.99 0.95
C VAL A 165 -0.85 -10.44 0.58
N TRP A 166 -0.78 -9.31 -0.13
CA TRP A 166 0.47 -8.71 -0.54
C TRP A 166 1.35 -8.31 0.66
N ARG A 167 0.78 -7.73 1.73
CA ARG A 167 1.55 -7.40 2.94
C ARG A 167 2.21 -8.63 3.56
N ARG A 168 1.46 -9.74 3.67
CA ARG A 168 1.98 -11.01 4.22
C ARG A 168 3.04 -11.62 3.31
N TRP A 169 2.75 -11.66 2.01
CA TRP A 169 3.62 -12.21 0.98
C TRP A 169 4.97 -11.46 0.91
N ARG A 170 4.93 -10.13 0.91
CA ARG A 170 6.13 -9.28 0.95
C ARG A 170 6.93 -9.46 2.24
N THR A 171 6.26 -9.68 3.37
CA THR A 171 6.95 -9.89 4.66
C THR A 171 7.63 -11.25 4.71
N ALA A 172 7.02 -12.28 4.13
CA ALA A 172 7.61 -13.62 4.03
C ALA A 172 8.81 -13.67 3.06
N LEU A 173 8.84 -12.78 2.06
CA LEU A 173 9.86 -12.73 1.01
C LEU A 173 10.46 -11.32 0.88
N PRO A 174 11.23 -10.84 1.88
CA PRO A 174 11.73 -9.47 1.91
C PRO A 174 12.67 -9.14 0.73
N ASP A 175 13.36 -10.16 0.20
CA ASP A 175 14.35 -10.00 -0.88
C ASP A 175 13.75 -10.23 -2.29
N VAL A 176 12.43 -10.45 -2.39
CA VAL A 176 11.76 -10.69 -3.68
C VAL A 176 10.82 -9.54 -4.01
N ASP A 177 10.94 -9.00 -5.23
CA ASP A 177 10.05 -7.97 -5.74
C ASP A 177 8.66 -8.55 -6.06
N VAL A 178 7.76 -8.49 -5.08
CA VAL A 178 6.36 -8.90 -5.18
C VAL A 178 5.41 -7.69 -5.14
N ARG A 179 4.42 -7.64 -6.04
CA ARG A 179 3.53 -6.47 -6.18
C ARG A 179 2.06 -6.86 -6.39
N PRO A 180 1.09 -6.07 -5.91
CA PRO A 180 -0.26 -6.17 -6.43
C PRO A 180 -0.32 -5.55 -7.83
N SER A 181 -1.25 -6.00 -8.66
CA SER A 181 -1.45 -5.50 -10.02
C SER A 181 -2.95 -5.39 -10.33
N GLU A 182 -3.30 -4.40 -11.15
CA GLU A 182 -4.67 -4.07 -11.56
C GLU A 182 -5.04 -4.62 -12.93
N ASP A 183 -4.05 -5.10 -13.68
CA ASP A 183 -4.23 -5.51 -15.07
C ASP A 183 -3.28 -6.66 -15.42
N ALA A 184 -3.90 -7.80 -15.72
CA ALA A 184 -3.24 -9.01 -16.13
C ALA A 184 -2.74 -8.97 -17.59
N GLY A 185 -2.98 -7.88 -18.31
CA GLY A 185 -2.71 -7.70 -19.72
C GLY A 185 -3.70 -8.49 -20.55
N HIS A 186 -4.54 -7.78 -21.32
CA HIS A 186 -5.67 -8.28 -22.12
C HIS A 186 -5.30 -9.36 -23.16
N TYR A 187 -4.91 -10.53 -22.66
CA TYR A 187 -4.52 -11.74 -23.36
C TYR A 187 -4.96 -12.97 -22.56
N LEU A 188 -4.40 -14.15 -22.83
CA LEU A 188 -4.83 -15.38 -22.18
C LEU A 188 -4.64 -15.38 -20.65
N CYS A 189 -3.70 -14.59 -20.10
CA CYS A 189 -3.57 -14.38 -18.66
C CYS A 189 -4.81 -13.73 -18.05
N ASP A 190 -5.24 -12.60 -18.60
CA ASP A 190 -6.45 -11.89 -18.17
C ASP A 190 -7.72 -12.71 -18.50
N PHE A 191 -7.73 -13.40 -19.64
CA PHE A 191 -8.87 -14.18 -20.11
C PHE A 191 -9.20 -15.36 -19.20
N ILE A 192 -8.22 -16.19 -18.83
CA ILE A 192 -8.47 -17.31 -17.90
C ILE A 192 -8.90 -16.80 -16.53
N TYR A 193 -8.32 -15.67 -16.10
CA TYR A 193 -8.65 -15.08 -14.82
C TYR A 193 -10.09 -14.57 -14.80
N TYR A 194 -10.48 -13.82 -15.82
CA TYR A 194 -11.85 -13.34 -16.01
C TYR A 194 -12.85 -14.50 -16.16
N CYS A 195 -12.51 -15.57 -16.89
CA CYS A 195 -13.35 -16.77 -16.99
C CYS A 195 -13.69 -17.35 -15.60
N SER A 196 -12.70 -17.49 -14.71
CA SER A 196 -12.90 -18.01 -13.36
C SER A 196 -13.73 -17.05 -12.49
N LEU A 197 -13.45 -15.74 -12.56
CA LEU A 197 -14.20 -14.72 -11.85
C LEU A 197 -15.67 -14.66 -12.31
N ALA A 198 -15.90 -14.70 -13.62
CA ALA A 198 -17.23 -14.67 -14.22
C ALA A 198 -18.02 -15.94 -13.91
N TYR A 199 -17.36 -17.11 -13.89
CA TYR A 199 -17.99 -18.37 -13.49
C TYR A 199 -18.55 -18.29 -12.06
N LEU A 200 -17.73 -17.85 -11.10
CA LEU A 200 -18.15 -17.69 -9.70
C LEU A 200 -19.22 -16.60 -9.54
N THR A 201 -19.10 -15.50 -10.29
CA THR A 201 -20.11 -14.42 -10.31
C THR A 201 -21.47 -14.94 -10.75
N LYS A 202 -21.54 -15.79 -11.79
CA LYS A 202 -22.80 -16.40 -12.24
C LYS A 202 -23.42 -17.37 -11.24
N LYS A 203 -22.59 -17.99 -10.41
CA LYS A 203 -23.02 -18.90 -9.34
C LYS A 203 -23.36 -18.19 -8.03
N ASP A 204 -23.18 -16.87 -7.99
CA ASP A 204 -23.30 -16.07 -6.77
C ASP A 204 -22.39 -16.59 -5.64
N GLU A 205 -21.18 -17.01 -6.01
CA GLU A 205 -20.15 -17.50 -5.09
C GLU A 205 -19.03 -16.47 -4.89
N ASP A 206 -18.38 -16.54 -3.73
CA ASP A 206 -17.15 -15.79 -3.44
C ASP A 206 -16.11 -16.03 -4.53
N LYS A 207 -15.65 -14.94 -5.15
CA LYS A 207 -14.66 -14.86 -6.23
C LYS A 207 -13.24 -15.11 -5.71
N ARG A 208 -13.03 -16.32 -5.19
CA ARG A 208 -11.83 -16.78 -4.47
C ARG A 208 -10.69 -17.21 -5.39
N VAL A 209 -10.37 -16.35 -6.36
CA VAL A 209 -9.34 -16.61 -7.37
C VAL A 209 -8.39 -15.41 -7.50
N VAL A 210 -7.11 -15.68 -7.68
CA VAL A 210 -6.10 -14.68 -8.06
C VAL A 210 -5.28 -15.19 -9.24
N PHE A 211 -4.59 -14.27 -9.91
CA PHE A 211 -3.62 -14.59 -10.95
C PHE A 211 -2.22 -14.18 -10.50
N LEU A 212 -1.24 -15.06 -10.63
CA LEU A 212 0.17 -14.80 -10.36
C LEU A 212 0.93 -14.64 -11.68
N HIS A 213 1.40 -13.42 -11.93
CA HIS A 213 2.37 -13.14 -12.97
C HIS A 213 3.79 -13.42 -12.51
N VAL A 214 4.53 -14.16 -13.32
CA VAL A 214 5.93 -14.51 -13.10
C VAL A 214 6.84 -13.94 -14.20
N PRO A 215 8.13 -13.72 -13.91
CA PRO A 215 9.13 -13.42 -14.94
C PRO A 215 9.25 -14.55 -15.98
N VAL A 216 9.78 -14.23 -17.16
CA VAL A 216 9.86 -15.18 -18.30
C VAL A 216 10.97 -16.22 -18.18
N GLN A 217 11.89 -16.06 -17.22
CA GLN A 217 13.02 -16.97 -17.03
C GLN A 217 12.55 -18.33 -16.50
N ALA A 218 12.99 -19.40 -17.18
CA ALA A 218 12.61 -20.78 -16.87
C ALA A 218 13.83 -21.68 -16.58
N ASP A 219 14.99 -21.09 -16.28
CA ASP A 219 16.12 -21.86 -15.77
C ASP A 219 15.82 -22.43 -14.36
N PRO A 220 16.53 -23.48 -13.92
CA PRO A 220 16.22 -24.16 -12.65
C PRO A 220 16.18 -23.24 -11.42
N ASP A 221 17.05 -22.23 -11.34
CA ASP A 221 17.09 -21.31 -10.20
C ASP A 221 15.90 -20.36 -10.22
N SER A 222 15.52 -19.86 -11.40
CA SER A 222 14.32 -19.04 -11.59
C SER A 222 13.03 -19.81 -11.27
N VAL A 223 12.94 -21.09 -11.69
CA VAL A 223 11.78 -21.95 -11.36
C VAL A 223 11.71 -22.20 -9.86
N LYS A 224 12.84 -22.57 -9.23
CA LYS A 224 12.90 -22.78 -7.78
C LYS A 224 12.43 -21.55 -7.00
N ARG A 225 12.96 -20.37 -7.37
CA ARG A 225 12.52 -19.10 -6.78
C ARG A 225 11.04 -18.84 -7.01
N GLY A 226 10.55 -19.07 -8.23
CA GLY A 226 9.12 -18.93 -8.55
C GLY A 226 8.22 -19.89 -7.75
N THR A 227 8.68 -21.10 -7.46
CA THR A 227 7.99 -22.07 -6.59
C THR A 227 7.93 -21.57 -5.15
N GLU A 228 9.03 -21.08 -4.58
CA GLU A 228 9.05 -20.47 -3.24
C GLU A 228 8.09 -19.28 -3.17
N VAL A 229 8.09 -18.44 -4.20
CA VAL A 229 7.20 -17.29 -4.34
C VAL A 229 5.72 -17.70 -4.37
N ALA A 230 5.37 -18.72 -5.15
CA ALA A 230 4.00 -19.22 -5.24
C ALA A 230 3.54 -19.89 -3.93
N ILE A 231 4.42 -20.59 -3.22
CA ILE A 231 4.12 -21.17 -1.90
C ILE A 231 3.75 -20.07 -0.90
N GLU A 232 4.54 -19.01 -0.81
CA GLU A 232 4.28 -17.92 0.14
C GLU A 232 3.04 -17.09 -0.26
N LEU A 233 2.75 -16.95 -1.55
CA LEU A 233 1.48 -16.38 -2.00
C LEU A 233 0.29 -17.20 -1.50
N ILE A 234 0.34 -18.53 -1.68
CA ILE A 234 -0.72 -19.44 -1.23
C ILE A 234 -0.90 -19.34 0.29
N ARG A 235 0.20 -19.35 1.07
CA ARG A 235 0.13 -19.16 2.52
C ARG A 235 -0.51 -17.82 2.88
N ALA A 236 -0.11 -16.73 2.24
CA ALA A 236 -0.64 -15.40 2.48
C ALA A 236 -2.16 -15.33 2.18
N MET A 237 -2.61 -15.92 1.07
CA MET A 237 -4.03 -16.03 0.70
C MET A 237 -4.86 -16.74 1.76
N VAL A 238 -4.40 -17.92 2.21
CA VAL A 238 -5.12 -18.72 3.20
C VAL A 238 -5.19 -18.00 4.54
N HIS A 239 -4.10 -17.37 5.00
CA HIS A 239 -4.11 -16.57 6.22
C HIS A 239 -5.09 -15.40 6.12
N SER A 240 -5.03 -14.64 5.02
CA SER A 240 -5.89 -13.48 4.81
C SER A 240 -7.38 -13.87 4.81
N GLY A 241 -7.72 -14.97 4.12
CA GLY A 241 -9.07 -15.50 4.09
C GLY A 241 -9.60 -15.93 5.46
N ARG A 242 -8.74 -16.50 6.32
CA ARG A 242 -9.13 -16.85 7.70
C ARG A 242 -9.39 -15.64 8.56
N MET A 243 -8.55 -14.62 8.47
CA MET A 243 -8.77 -13.35 9.19
C MET A 243 -10.11 -12.74 8.79
N LYS A 244 -10.43 -12.69 7.49
CA LYS A 244 -11.73 -12.24 6.98
C LYS A 244 -12.90 -13.02 7.60
N LYS A 245 -12.81 -14.35 7.67
CA LYS A 245 -13.85 -15.20 8.29
C LYS A 245 -13.99 -14.98 9.81
N MET A 246 -12.89 -14.76 10.53
CA MET A 246 -12.91 -14.49 11.98
C MET A 246 -13.50 -13.10 12.29
N ASP A 247 -13.16 -12.08 11.51
CA ASP A 247 -13.75 -10.73 11.67
C ASP A 247 -15.26 -10.75 11.39
N LEU A 248 -15.69 -11.47 10.35
CA LEU A 248 -17.11 -11.67 10.04
C LEU A 248 -17.85 -12.40 11.17
N SER A 249 -17.28 -13.47 11.73
CA SER A 249 -17.93 -14.22 12.82
C SER A 249 -18.00 -13.43 14.12
N GLN A 250 -16.99 -12.61 14.43
CA GLN A 250 -17.03 -11.68 15.56
C GLN A 250 -18.11 -10.61 15.36
N THR A 251 -18.18 -10.00 14.19
CA THR A 251 -19.19 -8.98 13.86
C THR A 251 -20.61 -9.55 13.95
N LEU A 252 -20.87 -10.73 13.38
CA LEU A 252 -22.15 -11.44 13.48
C LEU A 252 -22.51 -11.77 14.94
N SER A 253 -21.52 -12.17 15.75
CA SER A 253 -21.73 -12.46 17.18
C SER A 253 -22.07 -11.20 17.98
N GLU A 254 -21.45 -10.05 17.66
CA GLU A 254 -21.75 -8.76 18.27
C GLU A 254 -23.14 -8.25 17.89
N ASP A 255 -23.55 -8.41 16.63
CA ASP A 255 -24.88 -8.03 16.16
C ASP A 255 -25.98 -8.92 16.75
N LEU A 256 -25.74 -10.22 16.89
CA LEU A 256 -26.64 -11.15 17.61
C LEU A 256 -26.79 -10.77 19.10
N ARG A 257 -25.69 -10.37 19.75
CA ARG A 257 -25.72 -9.86 21.13
C ARG A 257 -26.49 -8.54 21.25
N ARG A 258 -26.34 -7.63 20.28
CA ARG A 258 -27.10 -6.37 20.22
C ARG A 258 -28.58 -6.57 19.95
N ALA A 259 -28.95 -7.61 19.21
CA ALA A 259 -30.33 -7.96 18.91
C ALA A 259 -31.05 -8.68 20.07
N GLY A 260 -30.39 -8.90 21.22
CA GLY A 260 -31.01 -9.48 22.42
C GLY A 260 -31.29 -11.00 22.33
N GLY A 261 -30.64 -11.71 21.41
CA GLY A 261 -30.79 -13.16 21.27
C GLY A 261 -30.06 -13.94 22.37
N ASP A 262 -30.76 -14.88 23.02
CA ASP A 262 -30.19 -15.85 23.97
C ASP A 262 -29.13 -16.74 23.26
N PRO A 263 -27.89 -16.86 23.77
CA PRO A 263 -26.84 -17.66 23.15
C PRO A 263 -27.13 -19.16 23.04
N ASN A 264 -28.19 -19.70 23.67
CA ASN A 264 -28.48 -21.14 23.68
C ASN A 264 -29.63 -21.59 22.76
N GLY A 265 -30.21 -20.70 21.94
CA GLY A 265 -31.32 -21.03 21.04
C GLY A 265 -30.88 -21.27 19.59
N GLN A 266 -30.07 -22.29 19.31
CA GLN A 266 -29.58 -22.58 17.96
C GLN A 266 -30.33 -23.75 17.31
N ALA A 267 -31.43 -23.46 16.63
CA ALA A 267 -32.05 -24.21 15.52
C ALA A 267 -33.47 -23.68 15.28
N ASP A 268 -33.65 -22.71 14.35
CA ASP A 268 -34.90 -22.53 13.57
C ASP A 268 -34.92 -21.23 12.73
N TRP A 269 -33.97 -20.32 12.92
CA TRP A 269 -34.01 -19.02 12.23
C TRP A 269 -33.42 -18.99 10.80
N LEU A 270 -32.94 -20.12 10.26
CA LEU A 270 -32.31 -20.18 8.92
C LEU A 270 -33.27 -20.51 7.76
N ALA A 271 -34.55 -20.78 8.02
CA ALA A 271 -35.50 -21.17 6.95
C ALA A 271 -36.36 -20.02 6.38
N GLY A 272 -36.16 -18.77 6.82
CA GLY A 272 -37.17 -17.71 6.66
C GLY A 272 -36.72 -16.40 6.01
N ARG A 273 -35.89 -16.41 4.96
CA ARG A 273 -35.69 -15.21 4.11
C ARG A 273 -35.45 -15.57 2.64
N GLN A 274 -36.50 -16.07 1.99
CA GLN A 274 -36.74 -15.74 0.58
C GLN A 274 -37.91 -14.75 0.54
N ASN A 275 -37.80 -13.74 -0.33
CA ASN A 275 -38.80 -12.71 -0.65
C ASN A 275 -39.04 -11.59 0.38
N ILE A 276 -38.22 -10.53 0.33
CA ILE A 276 -38.73 -9.16 0.52
C ILE A 276 -38.08 -8.24 -0.53
N SER A 277 -38.88 -7.83 -1.50
CA SER A 277 -38.60 -6.76 -2.47
C SER A 277 -38.95 -5.41 -1.83
N ILE A 278 -38.05 -4.42 -1.90
CA ILE A 278 -38.32 -3.05 -1.42
C ILE A 278 -38.45 -2.11 -2.63
N PRO A 279 -39.55 -1.35 -2.79
CA PRO A 279 -39.74 -0.44 -3.92
C PRO A 279 -39.03 0.91 -3.69
N LEU A 280 -38.34 1.40 -4.73
CA LEU A 280 -37.77 2.75 -4.79
C LEU A 280 -38.89 3.79 -4.91
N ARG A 281 -38.95 4.75 -3.97
CA ARG A 281 -39.74 5.98 -4.12
C ARG A 281 -38.84 7.12 -4.58
N HIS A 282 -39.20 7.71 -5.72
CA HIS A 282 -38.72 9.01 -6.18
C HIS A 282 -39.14 10.13 -5.23
N SER A 283 -38.22 11.04 -4.90
CA SER A 283 -38.55 12.36 -4.35
C SER A 283 -37.78 13.44 -5.11
N SER A 284 -38.53 14.21 -5.89
CA SER A 284 -38.14 15.40 -6.62
C SER A 284 -37.97 16.58 -5.66
N ILE A 285 -36.95 17.42 -5.86
CA ILE A 285 -36.84 18.75 -5.22
C ILE A 285 -36.60 19.80 -6.32
N PRO A 286 -37.20 21.01 -6.24
CA PRO A 286 -37.37 21.91 -7.38
C PRO A 286 -36.23 22.92 -7.53
N THR A 287 -36.01 23.32 -8.79
CA THR A 287 -35.19 24.45 -9.24
C THR A 287 -35.83 25.80 -8.92
N THR A 288 -35.03 26.77 -8.49
CA THR A 288 -35.34 28.20 -8.65
C THR A 288 -34.11 28.96 -9.13
N SER A 289 -34.29 29.68 -10.23
CA SER A 289 -33.32 30.57 -10.85
C SER A 289 -33.37 31.95 -10.22
N HIS A 290 -32.22 32.59 -10.03
CA HIS A 290 -32.10 34.05 -10.14
C HIS A 290 -30.90 34.41 -11.00
N LEU A 291 -31.11 35.45 -11.79
CA LEU A 291 -30.36 35.84 -12.98
C LEU A 291 -29.86 37.28 -12.76
N LEU A 292 -28.69 37.58 -13.36
CA LEU A 292 -28.11 38.90 -13.75
C LEU A 292 -27.11 39.59 -12.80
N PRO A 293 -26.16 40.43 -13.30
CA PRO A 293 -25.49 40.41 -14.61
C PRO A 293 -23.95 40.72 -14.59
N ILE A 294 -23.27 40.23 -15.63
CA ILE A 294 -22.20 40.83 -16.48
C ILE A 294 -21.32 41.95 -15.89
N LEU A 295 -19.99 41.72 -15.90
CA LEU A 295 -18.99 42.72 -16.31
C LEU A 295 -17.88 42.05 -17.13
N SER A 296 -17.61 42.61 -18.30
CA SER A 296 -16.59 42.19 -19.27
C SER A 296 -15.24 42.83 -18.98
N TYR A 297 -14.14 42.14 -19.28
CA TYR A 297 -12.90 42.81 -19.69
C TYR A 297 -12.18 41.98 -20.75
N LYS A 298 -11.91 42.62 -21.90
CA LYS A 298 -11.07 42.14 -23.01
C LYS A 298 -9.70 42.82 -22.89
N GLU A 299 -8.63 42.09 -23.22
CA GLU A 299 -7.49 42.49 -24.08
C GLU A 299 -6.48 41.32 -24.10
N ASN A 300 -6.33 40.60 -25.22
CA ASN A 300 -5.38 40.80 -26.31
C ASN A 300 -3.88 40.78 -25.91
N ASN A 301 -3.18 39.68 -26.23
CA ASN A 301 -1.99 39.79 -27.08
C ASN A 301 -1.56 38.43 -27.70
N LYS A 302 -1.32 38.49 -29.02
CA LYS A 302 -0.65 37.48 -29.87
C LYS A 302 0.80 37.93 -30.09
N LEU A 303 1.74 36.99 -30.20
CA LEU A 303 2.97 37.06 -31.03
C LEU A 303 3.57 35.63 -31.08
N THR A 304 3.23 34.82 -32.09
CA THR A 304 4.02 34.47 -33.31
C THR A 304 5.44 33.92 -33.11
N ALA A 305 5.60 32.67 -33.54
CA ALA A 305 6.85 31.97 -33.78
C ALA A 305 7.56 32.43 -35.06
N GLN A 306 8.89 32.42 -35.06
CA GLN A 306 9.71 32.38 -36.28
C GLN A 306 11.00 31.58 -36.08
N ASN A 307 11.33 30.85 -37.13
CA ASN A 307 12.41 29.87 -37.31
C ASN A 307 13.82 30.46 -37.23
N PHE A 308 14.79 29.65 -36.82
CA PHE A 308 16.14 29.67 -37.40
C PHE A 308 16.67 28.23 -37.57
N ILE A 309 17.07 27.93 -38.80
CA ILE A 309 17.85 26.77 -39.24
C ILE A 309 19.32 27.20 -39.25
N SER A 310 20.24 26.38 -38.72
CA SER A 310 21.60 26.25 -39.29
C SER A 310 22.34 25.00 -38.77
N THR A 311 22.48 24.02 -39.67
CA THR A 311 23.66 23.18 -39.99
C THR A 311 24.54 22.54 -38.90
N SER A 312 24.57 21.21 -39.01
CA SER A 312 25.53 20.18 -38.58
C SER A 312 27.02 20.46 -38.87
N LEU A 313 27.91 20.08 -37.95
CA LEU A 313 29.29 19.62 -38.22
C LEU A 313 29.72 18.55 -37.18
N LYS A 314 30.41 17.51 -37.66
CA LYS A 314 30.79 16.27 -36.95
C LYS A 314 32.07 16.40 -36.10
N LYS A 315 32.05 15.75 -34.92
CA LYS A 315 33.08 14.98 -34.14
C LYS A 315 34.60 15.21 -34.37
N PRO A 316 35.43 15.08 -33.31
CA PRO A 316 36.02 13.76 -33.00
C PRO A 316 36.02 13.36 -31.51
N GLN A 317 36.02 12.04 -31.28
CA GLN A 317 36.29 11.40 -30.00
C GLN A 317 37.75 11.58 -29.59
N LEU A 318 37.99 11.83 -28.31
CA LEU A 318 39.24 11.47 -27.63
C LEU A 318 38.90 10.93 -26.25
N GLN A 319 39.33 9.69 -26.02
CA GLN A 319 39.30 9.00 -24.74
C GLN A 319 40.30 9.66 -23.80
N HIS A 320 39.86 10.00 -22.58
CA HIS A 320 40.77 10.10 -21.45
C HIS A 320 40.12 9.47 -20.22
N PHE A 321 40.71 8.34 -19.82
CA PHE A 321 40.62 7.80 -18.47
C PHE A 321 41.12 8.83 -17.47
N SER A 322 40.29 9.20 -16.50
CA SER A 322 40.77 9.72 -15.22
C SER A 322 39.82 9.27 -14.12
N SER A 323 40.30 8.31 -13.34
CA SER A 323 39.74 7.89 -12.06
C SER A 323 39.78 9.07 -11.08
N ARG A 324 38.62 9.64 -10.77
CA ARG A 324 38.41 10.39 -9.53
C ARG A 324 37.15 9.86 -8.86
N THR A 325 37.37 9.11 -7.79
CA THR A 325 36.41 8.89 -6.72
C THR A 325 36.08 10.24 -6.08
N SER A 326 34.98 10.87 -6.49
CA SER A 326 34.27 11.85 -5.68
C SER A 326 33.00 11.19 -5.16
N SER A 327 33.04 10.75 -3.90
CA SER A 327 31.86 10.38 -3.13
C SER A 327 31.06 11.66 -2.86
N THR A 328 30.20 12.04 -3.79
CA THR A 328 29.10 12.96 -3.51
C THR A 328 28.04 12.14 -2.79
N THR A 329 27.91 12.31 -1.47
CA THR A 329 26.77 11.75 -0.73
C THR A 329 25.50 12.39 -1.31
N ALA A 330 24.69 11.61 -2.02
CA ALA A 330 23.38 12.06 -2.49
C ALA A 330 22.55 12.52 -1.29
N THR A 331 21.87 13.67 -1.41
CA THR A 331 21.03 14.18 -0.32
C THR A 331 19.80 13.30 -0.14
N MET A 332 19.14 13.37 1.02
CA MET A 332 17.91 12.60 1.24
C MET A 332 16.83 12.99 0.22
N ALA A 333 16.75 14.27 -0.16
CA ALA A 333 15.87 14.76 -1.21
C ALA A 333 16.20 14.16 -2.60
N ASP A 334 17.49 14.09 -2.97
CA ASP A 334 17.92 13.48 -4.24
C ASP A 334 17.54 11.99 -4.30
N SER A 335 17.61 11.30 -3.16
CA SER A 335 17.30 9.86 -3.07
C SER A 335 15.82 9.53 -3.35
N LEU A 336 14.90 10.49 -3.16
CA LEU A 336 13.46 10.29 -3.41
C LEU A 336 13.15 10.19 -4.91
N SER A 337 13.90 10.92 -5.74
CA SER A 337 13.77 10.86 -7.20
C SER A 337 14.18 9.50 -7.79
N THR A 338 14.98 8.73 -7.04
CA THR A 338 15.46 7.39 -7.45
C THR A 338 14.52 6.25 -7.03
N HIS A 339 13.43 6.56 -6.32
CA HIS A 339 12.47 5.53 -5.93
C HIS A 339 11.84 4.89 -7.19
N PRO A 340 11.72 3.54 -7.28
CA PRO A 340 11.24 2.86 -8.49
C PRO A 340 9.86 3.33 -8.97
N SER A 341 9.01 3.81 -8.06
CA SER A 341 7.68 4.33 -8.39
C SER A 341 7.65 5.83 -8.71
N ALA A 342 8.75 6.58 -8.56
CA ALA A 342 8.77 8.04 -8.70
C ALA A 342 8.22 8.49 -10.07
N GLN A 343 8.58 7.78 -11.15
CA GLN A 343 8.10 8.05 -12.50
C GLN A 343 6.58 7.82 -12.65
N ASN A 344 6.04 6.76 -12.04
CA ASN A 344 4.59 6.48 -12.07
C ASN A 344 3.79 7.57 -11.35
N TYR A 345 4.32 8.08 -10.24
CA TYR A 345 3.70 9.17 -9.49
C TYR A 345 3.65 10.45 -10.31
N VAL A 346 4.77 10.84 -10.94
CA VAL A 346 4.81 11.99 -11.85
C VAL A 346 3.83 11.80 -13.02
N GLY A 347 3.81 10.62 -13.65
CA GLY A 347 2.88 10.30 -14.74
C GLY A 347 1.40 10.37 -14.34
N SER A 348 1.09 10.21 -13.06
CA SER A 348 -0.26 10.30 -12.50
C SER A 348 -0.61 11.70 -11.97
N GLY A 349 0.27 12.69 -12.16
CA GLY A 349 0.09 14.07 -11.69
C GLY A 349 0.38 14.30 -10.21
N PHE A 350 1.03 13.35 -9.52
CA PHE A 350 1.58 13.56 -8.18
C PHE A 350 2.98 14.17 -8.22
N ASN A 351 3.54 14.50 -7.05
CA ASN A 351 4.90 15.01 -6.91
C ASN A 351 5.13 16.38 -7.60
N ASN A 352 4.11 17.23 -7.63
CA ASN A 352 4.23 18.62 -8.02
C ASN A 352 4.84 19.44 -6.87
N PRO A 353 5.70 20.43 -7.16
CA PRO A 353 6.21 21.34 -6.13
C PRO A 353 5.07 22.21 -5.61
N MET A 354 4.88 22.21 -4.29
CA MET A 354 3.95 23.12 -3.62
C MET A 354 4.51 24.54 -3.57
N GLY A 355 5.82 24.66 -3.40
CA GLY A 355 6.57 25.90 -3.33
C GLY A 355 6.44 26.62 -2.00
N TRP A 356 7.43 27.45 -1.71
CA TRP A 356 7.49 28.31 -0.53
C TRP A 356 6.50 29.48 -0.65
N GLY A 357 5.90 29.83 0.49
CA GLY A 357 5.28 31.14 0.68
C GLY A 357 6.29 32.18 1.15
N SER A 358 5.78 33.21 1.81
CA SER A 358 6.53 34.40 2.24
C SER A 358 6.70 34.51 3.75
N ARG A 359 5.93 33.75 4.55
CA ARG A 359 5.90 33.85 6.01
C ARG A 359 6.12 32.47 6.63
N PRO A 360 7.38 32.00 6.71
CA PRO A 360 7.70 30.66 7.22
C PRO A 360 7.76 30.61 8.75
N ALA A 361 7.25 29.56 9.37
CA ALA A 361 7.54 29.22 10.77
C ALA A 361 8.29 27.88 10.85
N LEU A 362 9.20 27.75 11.81
CA LEU A 362 9.89 26.49 12.10
C LEU A 362 9.10 25.70 13.17
N CYS A 363 8.69 24.48 12.84
CA CYS A 363 8.05 23.54 13.74
C CYS A 363 9.03 22.40 14.11
N ILE A 364 9.31 22.26 15.40
CA ILE A 364 10.19 21.21 15.95
C ILE A 364 9.36 20.21 16.72
N ILE A 365 9.23 19.00 16.16
CA ILE A 365 8.27 18.00 16.63
C ILE A 365 8.92 17.04 17.62
N ASP A 366 8.42 17.05 18.85
CA ASP A 366 8.61 16.02 19.90
C ASP A 366 10.07 15.65 20.20
N VAL A 367 10.99 16.61 20.12
CA VAL A 367 12.41 16.36 20.38
C VAL A 367 12.67 16.26 21.87
N CYS A 368 12.82 15.02 22.35
CA CYS A 368 13.21 14.72 23.73
C CYS A 368 14.27 13.61 23.80
N THR A 369 14.89 13.44 24.98
CA THR A 369 15.98 12.48 25.20
C THR A 369 15.58 11.03 24.94
N ALA A 370 14.28 10.67 25.04
CA ALA A 370 13.77 9.33 24.77
C ALA A 370 14.21 8.77 23.41
N TYR A 371 14.37 9.60 22.39
CA TYR A 371 14.69 9.14 21.04
C TYR A 371 16.18 8.89 20.80
N TRP A 372 17.06 9.35 21.71
CA TRP A 372 18.52 9.20 21.57
C TRP A 372 19.18 8.67 22.84
N THR A 373 18.41 8.00 23.71
CA THR A 373 18.91 7.35 24.92
C THR A 373 18.90 5.84 24.73
N PRO A 374 20.07 5.17 24.74
CA PRO A 374 20.15 3.72 24.66
C PRO A 374 19.29 3.04 25.74
N GLY A 375 18.45 2.10 25.31
CA GLY A 375 17.53 1.37 26.19
C GLY A 375 16.18 2.06 26.42
N SER A 376 15.98 3.29 25.91
CA SER A 376 14.65 3.87 25.80
C SER A 376 13.78 3.06 24.81
N PRO A 377 12.46 2.89 25.07
CA PRO A 377 11.56 2.23 24.13
C PRO A 377 11.33 3.01 22.82
N LEU A 378 11.82 4.25 22.75
CA LEU A 378 11.71 5.13 21.58
C LEU A 378 13.05 5.39 20.89
N ASP A 379 14.13 4.76 21.35
CA ASP A 379 15.46 4.99 20.81
C ASP A 379 15.53 4.75 19.30
N ILE A 380 16.01 5.75 18.56
CA ILE A 380 16.23 5.71 17.11
C ILE A 380 17.70 5.80 16.72
N SER A 381 18.62 5.81 17.70
CA SER A 381 20.05 5.99 17.47
C SER A 381 20.70 4.88 16.64
N SER A 382 20.04 3.72 16.49
CA SER A 382 20.49 2.63 15.62
C SER A 382 20.33 2.93 14.12
N ASN A 383 19.45 3.86 13.75
CA ASN A 383 19.34 4.37 12.39
C ASN A 383 20.31 5.55 12.20
N PRO A 384 21.33 5.46 11.32
CA PRO A 384 22.29 6.54 11.11
C PRO A 384 21.67 7.90 10.79
N ALA A 385 20.60 7.93 9.98
CA ALA A 385 19.90 9.17 9.66
C ALA A 385 19.16 9.74 10.89
N GLY A 386 18.51 8.87 11.66
CA GLY A 386 17.87 9.23 12.94
C GLY A 386 18.87 9.77 13.96
N ALA A 387 20.03 9.12 14.10
CA ALA A 387 21.11 9.53 14.99
C ALA A 387 21.71 10.89 14.61
N ALA A 388 21.83 11.19 13.31
CA ALA A 388 22.40 12.44 12.82
C ALA A 388 21.41 13.63 12.87
N SER A 389 20.10 13.36 12.87
CA SER A 389 19.06 14.38 12.72
C SER A 389 19.12 15.55 13.74
N PRO A 390 19.50 15.38 15.03
CA PRO A 390 19.63 16.51 15.96
C PRO A 390 20.63 17.57 15.52
N ALA A 391 21.69 17.20 14.82
CA ALA A 391 22.68 18.16 14.35
C ALA A 391 22.08 19.10 13.29
N SER A 392 21.21 18.57 12.42
CA SER A 392 20.47 19.34 11.42
C SER A 392 19.41 20.23 12.06
N MET A 393 18.61 19.69 13.00
CA MET A 393 17.62 20.46 13.77
C MET A 393 18.25 21.69 14.45
N ARG A 394 19.45 21.55 15.06
CA ARG A 394 20.15 22.68 15.70
C ARG A 394 20.53 23.78 14.72
N ARG A 395 20.92 23.43 13.49
CA ARG A 395 21.27 24.41 12.45
C ARG A 395 20.04 25.14 11.91
N LEU A 396 18.93 24.43 11.72
CA LEU A 396 17.64 25.05 11.39
C LEU A 396 17.17 26.01 12.49
N LEU A 397 17.24 25.57 13.75
CA LEU A 397 16.87 26.37 14.91
C LEU A 397 17.71 27.64 15.02
N ALA A 398 19.02 27.53 14.82
CA ALA A 398 19.92 28.69 14.79
C ALA A 398 19.56 29.67 13.66
N ALA A 399 19.24 29.17 12.47
CA ALA A 399 18.82 29.99 11.33
C ALA A 399 17.50 30.73 11.60
N ALA A 400 16.48 30.01 12.08
CA ALA A 400 15.18 30.60 12.41
C ALA A 400 15.30 31.70 13.47
N ARG A 401 16.01 31.42 14.57
CA ARG A 401 16.25 32.39 15.65
C ARG A 401 17.02 33.61 15.18
N ALA A 402 18.05 33.44 14.34
CA ALA A 402 18.83 34.56 13.81
C ALA A 402 18.00 35.51 12.93
N ALA A 403 16.99 34.97 12.24
CA ALA A 403 16.10 35.72 11.35
C ALA A 403 14.78 36.15 12.01
N SER A 404 14.60 35.90 13.32
CA SER A 404 13.35 36.12 14.05
C SER A 404 12.13 35.42 13.43
N VAL A 405 12.36 34.30 12.73
CA VAL A 405 11.29 33.42 12.26
C VAL A 405 10.63 32.76 13.47
N PRO A 406 9.27 32.72 13.54
CA PRO A 406 8.58 32.03 14.63
C PRO A 406 9.03 30.57 14.77
N VAL A 407 9.35 30.18 16.00
CA VAL A 407 9.69 28.80 16.37
C VAL A 407 8.58 28.23 17.23
N ILE A 408 8.02 27.10 16.78
CA ILE A 408 6.95 26.39 17.46
C ILE A 408 7.45 25.00 17.82
N TRP A 409 7.37 24.67 19.10
CA TRP A 409 7.76 23.38 19.64
C TRP A 409 6.52 22.53 19.89
N THR A 410 6.61 21.23 19.70
CA THR A 410 5.57 20.31 20.15
C THR A 410 6.08 19.41 21.26
N GLN A 411 5.21 19.11 22.21
CA GLN A 411 5.50 18.18 23.29
C GLN A 411 4.30 17.28 23.53
N VAL A 412 4.56 15.97 23.59
CA VAL A 412 3.56 15.01 24.07
C VAL A 412 3.57 15.04 25.60
N LYS A 413 2.39 15.13 26.22
CA LYS A 413 2.26 15.05 27.69
C LYS A 413 0.95 14.38 28.07
N TYR A 414 0.98 13.38 28.94
CA TYR A 414 -0.21 12.73 29.49
C TYR A 414 -0.35 13.02 30.97
N THR A 415 -1.50 13.52 31.39
CA THR A 415 -1.74 13.97 32.77
C THR A 415 -2.59 12.97 33.56
N SER A 416 -3.20 11.98 32.89
CA SER A 416 -3.94 10.94 33.59
C SER A 416 -2.98 9.88 34.16
N PRO A 417 -3.07 9.55 35.46
CA PRO A 417 -2.33 8.43 36.04
C PRO A 417 -2.64 7.07 35.39
N THR A 418 -3.80 6.94 34.75
CA THR A 418 -4.22 5.72 34.04
C THR A 418 -3.98 5.80 32.53
N MET A 419 -3.33 6.86 32.03
CA MET A 419 -3.16 7.16 30.60
C MET A 419 -4.49 7.28 29.83
N ALA A 420 -5.61 7.54 30.52
CA ALA A 420 -6.92 7.63 29.88
C ALA A 420 -7.00 8.76 28.84
N ASP A 421 -6.25 9.85 29.03
CA ASP A 421 -6.16 10.98 28.11
C ASP A 421 -5.28 10.70 26.88
N ALA A 422 -4.60 9.55 26.83
CA ALA A 422 -3.94 9.02 25.63
C ALA A 422 -4.88 8.13 24.79
N GLY A 423 -5.99 7.65 25.38
CA GLY A 423 -7.01 6.83 24.72
C GLY A 423 -6.46 5.66 23.90
N LEU A 424 -7.00 5.49 22.69
CA LEU A 424 -6.62 4.41 21.78
C LEU A 424 -5.15 4.44 21.37
N PHE A 425 -4.50 5.60 21.42
CA PHE A 425 -3.09 5.70 21.04
C PHE A 425 -2.22 4.93 22.03
N TYR A 426 -2.53 5.01 23.33
CA TYR A 426 -1.86 4.19 24.34
C TYR A 426 -2.29 2.73 24.31
N ASN A 427 -3.49 2.39 23.83
CA ASN A 427 -3.84 0.98 23.58
C ASN A 427 -2.91 0.37 22.53
N LYS A 428 -2.53 1.14 21.51
CA LYS A 428 -1.64 0.68 20.45
C LYS A 428 -0.15 0.76 20.79
N ALA A 429 0.27 1.82 21.48
CA ALA A 429 1.67 2.11 21.75
C ALA A 429 1.91 2.38 23.24
N LYS A 430 2.38 1.35 23.97
CA LYS A 430 2.69 1.47 25.41
C LYS A 430 3.96 2.29 25.69
N ALA A 431 4.81 2.48 24.67
CA ALA A 431 5.97 3.36 24.73
C ALA A 431 5.59 4.82 25.06
N LEU A 432 4.34 5.24 24.82
CA LEU A 432 3.86 6.59 25.14
C LEU A 432 3.91 6.92 26.64
N SER A 433 4.04 5.90 27.51
CA SER A 433 4.22 6.09 28.95
C SER A 433 5.43 6.95 29.33
N VAL A 434 6.42 7.10 28.44
CA VAL A 434 7.57 7.99 28.70
C VAL A 434 7.17 9.46 28.89
N TRP A 435 6.01 9.87 28.37
CA TRP A 435 5.46 11.22 28.52
C TRP A 435 4.35 11.30 29.57
N GLN A 436 4.23 10.29 30.42
CA GLN A 436 3.29 10.34 31.54
C GLN A 436 3.82 11.32 32.60
N GLU A 437 2.94 12.21 33.06
CA GLU A 437 3.26 13.12 34.15
C GLU A 437 3.61 12.34 35.42
N GLY A 438 4.78 12.64 35.99
CA GLY A 438 5.35 11.91 37.12
C GLY A 438 6.19 10.70 36.75
N ASP A 439 6.42 10.41 35.46
CA ASP A 439 7.41 9.41 35.05
C ASP A 439 8.82 9.81 35.52
N THR A 440 9.50 8.90 36.21
CA THR A 440 10.79 9.20 36.86
C THR A 440 12.00 8.83 36.01
N ARG A 441 11.81 8.34 34.78
CA ARG A 441 12.93 7.96 33.90
C ARG A 441 13.63 9.18 33.28
N GLY A 442 12.96 10.34 33.25
CA GLY A 442 13.49 11.58 32.67
C GLY A 442 13.69 11.55 31.16
N LEU A 443 12.99 10.65 30.46
CA LEU A 443 13.10 10.47 29.00
C LEU A 443 12.30 11.52 28.21
N ASP A 444 11.43 12.28 28.86
CA ASP A 444 10.69 13.40 28.28
C ASP A 444 11.48 14.72 28.30
N ALA A 445 12.67 14.76 28.90
CA ALA A 445 13.53 15.94 28.94
C ALA A 445 13.93 16.42 27.54
N CYS A 446 14.12 17.73 27.38
CA CYS A 446 14.62 18.31 26.13
C CYS A 446 16.01 17.76 25.79
N LEU A 447 16.30 17.60 24.49
CA LEU A 447 17.63 17.20 24.03
C LEU A 447 18.57 18.42 24.06
N GLU A 448 19.82 18.20 24.49
CA GLU A 448 20.83 19.26 24.62
C GLU A 448 20.97 20.11 23.34
N GLY A 449 20.87 21.44 23.47
CA GLY A 449 20.94 22.40 22.36
C GLY A 449 19.65 22.50 21.53
N LEU A 450 18.60 21.76 21.88
CA LEU A 450 17.26 21.81 21.30
C LEU A 450 16.22 22.07 22.39
N GLU A 451 16.44 23.12 23.16
CA GLU A 451 15.51 23.60 24.18
C GLU A 451 14.72 24.82 23.69
N PRO A 452 13.41 24.89 23.99
CA PRO A 452 12.65 26.11 23.82
C PRO A 452 13.25 27.28 24.61
N LYS A 453 13.31 28.46 24.00
CA LYS A 453 13.66 29.70 24.71
C LYS A 453 12.40 30.36 25.29
N GLU A 454 12.61 31.24 26.27
CA GLU A 454 11.54 32.10 26.77
C GLU A 454 10.90 32.88 25.62
N GLY A 455 9.57 32.86 25.56
CA GLY A 455 8.78 33.48 24.51
C GLY A 455 8.55 32.63 23.25
N GLU A 456 9.23 31.48 23.08
CA GLU A 456 8.92 30.55 22.00
C GLU A 456 7.67 29.73 22.33
N GLU A 457 6.86 29.43 21.31
CA GLU A 457 5.59 28.75 21.51
C GLU A 457 5.78 27.24 21.73
N ILE A 458 5.07 26.68 22.71
CA ILE A 458 4.98 25.24 22.94
C ILE A 458 3.53 24.79 22.76
N VAL A 459 3.32 23.83 21.86
CA VAL A 459 2.04 23.15 21.65
C VAL A 459 2.10 21.79 22.34
N VAL A 460 1.37 21.70 23.45
CA VAL A 460 1.22 20.43 24.19
C VAL A 460 0.11 19.61 23.54
N LYS A 461 0.42 18.37 23.17
CA LYS A 461 -0.50 17.48 22.44
C LYS A 461 -0.62 16.11 23.11
N LYS A 462 -1.72 15.42 22.81
CA LYS A 462 -2.02 14.04 23.28
C LYS A 462 -1.85 12.99 22.19
N TYR A 463 -1.84 13.40 20.92
CA TYR A 463 -1.82 12.50 19.77
C TYR A 463 -0.65 12.84 18.83
N ALA A 464 -0.54 12.08 17.73
CA ALA A 464 0.59 12.19 16.81
C ALA A 464 0.70 13.58 16.18
N SER A 465 -0.38 14.07 15.56
CA SER A 465 -0.40 15.38 14.91
C SER A 465 -0.35 16.52 15.93
N ALA A 466 0.44 17.54 15.63
CA ALA A 466 0.46 18.81 16.36
C ALA A 466 -0.85 19.60 16.25
N PHE A 467 -1.71 19.29 15.27
CA PHE A 467 -2.99 19.97 15.05
C PHE A 467 -4.17 19.27 15.72
N PHE A 468 -4.09 17.95 15.92
CA PHE A 468 -5.22 17.18 16.41
C PHE A 468 -5.49 17.47 17.89
N GLY A 469 -6.62 18.13 18.16
CA GLY A 469 -7.05 18.46 19.52
C GLY A 469 -6.20 19.54 20.18
N THR A 470 -5.56 20.42 19.40
CA THR A 470 -4.76 21.56 19.88
C THR A 470 -5.23 22.87 19.22
N ASP A 471 -4.59 23.99 19.58
CA ASP A 471 -4.79 25.30 18.99
C ASP A 471 -3.75 25.66 17.90
N MET A 472 -2.97 24.69 17.40
CA MET A 472 -1.87 24.91 16.44
C MET A 472 -2.30 25.71 15.21
N ALA A 473 -3.39 25.32 14.53
CA ALA A 473 -3.87 26.04 13.35
C ALA A 473 -4.22 27.49 13.66
N THR A 474 -4.84 27.74 14.81
CA THR A 474 -5.21 29.09 15.25
C THR A 474 -3.97 29.94 15.51
N ARG A 475 -2.95 29.41 16.19
CA ARG A 475 -1.69 30.11 16.43
C ARG A 475 -0.99 30.50 15.13
N LEU A 476 -0.86 29.55 14.21
CA LEU A 476 -0.28 29.78 12.88
C LEU A 476 -1.06 30.85 12.09
N GLN A 477 -2.39 30.82 12.12
CA GLN A 477 -3.24 31.81 11.45
C GLN A 477 -3.09 33.22 12.06
N VAL A 478 -3.04 33.32 13.39
CA VAL A 478 -2.84 34.59 14.10
C VAL A 478 -1.49 35.21 13.75
N LEU A 479 -0.45 34.40 13.61
CA LEU A 479 0.86 34.84 13.14
C LEU A 479 0.85 35.18 11.63
N GLY A 480 -0.13 34.69 10.88
CA GLY A 480 -0.17 34.80 9.42
C GLY A 480 0.91 33.96 8.75
N VAL A 481 1.22 32.79 9.32
CA VAL A 481 2.12 31.80 8.70
C VAL A 481 1.47 31.27 7.42
N ASP A 482 2.24 31.20 6.33
CA ASP A 482 1.82 30.52 5.10
C ASP A 482 2.63 29.24 4.81
N THR A 483 3.80 29.11 5.43
CA THR A 483 4.74 28.00 5.22
C THR A 483 5.19 27.43 6.55
N LEU A 484 5.07 26.12 6.73
CA LEU A 484 5.52 25.44 7.95
C LEU A 484 6.74 24.58 7.62
N VAL A 485 7.91 24.99 8.09
CA VAL A 485 9.15 24.21 7.99
C VAL A 485 9.15 23.18 9.11
N ILE A 486 9.14 21.90 8.76
CA ILE A 486 8.91 20.81 9.71
C ILE A 486 10.18 19.98 9.87
N CYS A 487 10.57 19.76 11.12
CA CYS A 487 11.60 18.81 11.54
C CYS A 487 11.20 18.13 12.86
N GLY A 488 11.92 17.09 13.28
CA GLY A 488 11.65 16.38 14.53
C GLY A 488 11.44 14.87 14.37
N VAL A 489 10.67 14.28 15.29
CA VAL A 489 10.52 12.82 15.39
C VAL A 489 9.10 12.38 15.73
N SER A 490 8.65 11.18 15.34
CA SER A 490 9.26 10.32 14.31
C SER A 490 8.71 10.66 12.92
N THR A 491 9.51 10.43 11.88
CA THR A 491 9.18 10.70 10.48
C THR A 491 7.85 10.06 10.08
N SER A 492 7.65 8.78 10.39
CA SER A 492 6.43 8.03 10.05
C SER A 492 5.26 8.26 11.00
N GLY A 493 5.49 8.95 12.12
CA GLY A 493 4.52 9.16 13.19
C GLY A 493 4.09 10.62 13.26
N CYS A 494 4.61 11.33 14.26
CA CYS A 494 4.22 12.69 14.58
C CYS A 494 4.56 13.69 13.47
N VAL A 495 5.70 13.52 12.78
CA VAL A 495 6.07 14.35 11.63
C VAL A 495 5.05 14.18 10.52
N ARG A 496 4.84 12.95 10.03
CA ARG A 496 3.86 12.68 8.96
C ARG A 496 2.46 13.17 9.30
N ALA A 497 1.98 12.90 10.51
CA ALA A 497 0.64 13.31 10.93
C ALA A 497 0.50 14.84 10.96
N THR A 498 1.51 15.53 11.49
CA THR A 498 1.54 17.00 11.52
C THR A 498 1.64 17.59 10.12
N THR A 499 2.44 16.99 9.22
CA THR A 499 2.57 17.43 7.83
C THR A 499 1.25 17.32 7.07
N LEU A 500 0.54 16.20 7.22
CA LEU A 500 -0.77 16.01 6.61
C LEU A 500 -1.76 17.07 7.10
N ASP A 501 -1.87 17.25 8.42
CA ASP A 501 -2.81 18.21 9.00
C ASP A 501 -2.42 19.67 8.68
N ALA A 502 -1.13 19.98 8.54
CA ALA A 502 -0.67 21.30 8.09
C ALA A 502 -1.19 21.61 6.69
N MET A 503 -1.03 20.66 5.75
CA MET A 503 -1.56 20.79 4.38
C MET A 503 -3.10 20.88 4.40
N GLN A 504 -3.78 20.04 5.17
CA GLN A 504 -5.25 20.08 5.29
C GLN A 504 -5.75 21.40 5.89
N SER A 505 -4.94 22.03 6.74
CA SER A 505 -5.24 23.33 7.36
C SER A 505 -4.83 24.53 6.50
N GLY A 506 -4.33 24.30 5.28
CA GLY A 506 -4.01 25.36 4.31
C GLY A 506 -2.60 25.94 4.40
N PHE A 507 -1.69 25.33 5.15
CA PHE A 507 -0.28 25.71 5.21
C PHE A 507 0.56 24.92 4.22
N ARG A 508 1.66 25.51 3.75
CA ARG A 508 2.62 24.84 2.85
C ARG A 508 3.67 24.09 3.67
N PRO A 509 3.66 22.75 3.76
CA PRO A 509 4.63 22.05 4.60
C PRO A 509 5.94 21.85 3.85
N MET A 510 7.04 22.30 4.44
CA MET A 510 8.41 22.09 3.95
C MET A 510 9.11 21.13 4.91
N VAL A 511 9.21 19.85 4.56
CA VAL A 511 9.79 18.83 5.45
C VAL A 511 11.28 18.72 5.20
N VAL A 512 12.10 18.98 6.22
CA VAL A 512 13.56 18.89 6.10
C VAL A 512 14.00 17.47 6.41
N GLY A 513 14.25 16.67 5.36
CA GLY A 513 14.49 15.22 5.48
C GLY A 513 15.66 14.87 6.40
N GLU A 514 16.77 15.62 6.33
CA GLU A 514 17.95 15.45 7.19
C GLU A 514 17.72 15.85 8.66
N ALA A 515 16.67 16.63 8.94
CA ALA A 515 16.27 17.03 10.28
C ALA A 515 15.08 16.21 10.82
N CYS A 516 14.70 15.14 10.12
CA CYS A 516 13.71 14.19 10.57
C CYS A 516 14.37 12.86 10.96
N GLY A 517 13.88 12.21 12.00
CA GLY A 517 14.40 10.92 12.45
C GLY A 517 13.33 9.83 12.52
N ASP A 518 13.70 8.58 12.27
CA ASP A 518 12.87 7.41 12.59
C ASP A 518 13.75 6.22 13.00
N ARG A 519 13.12 5.14 13.49
CA ARG A 519 13.82 3.96 14.03
C ARG A 519 14.55 3.13 12.97
N THR A 520 14.14 3.22 11.70
CA THR A 520 14.81 2.55 10.59
C THR A 520 14.84 3.44 9.35
N GLU A 521 15.89 3.27 8.55
CA GLU A 521 16.07 4.01 7.30
C GLU A 521 14.91 3.75 6.32
N GLU A 522 14.46 2.49 6.19
CA GLU A 522 13.37 2.12 5.29
C GLU A 522 12.07 2.87 5.62
N VAL A 523 11.66 2.87 6.89
CA VAL A 523 10.44 3.55 7.34
C VAL A 523 10.56 5.05 7.14
N GLN A 524 11.71 5.64 7.47
CA GLN A 524 11.97 7.05 7.24
C GLN A 524 11.85 7.41 5.75
N ARG A 525 12.53 6.68 4.87
CA ARG A 525 12.54 6.93 3.42
C ARG A 525 11.16 6.76 2.79
N SER A 526 10.44 5.69 3.14
CA SER A 526 9.09 5.46 2.62
C SER A 526 8.13 6.59 2.98
N ASN A 527 8.24 7.15 4.19
CA ASN A 527 7.37 8.24 4.61
C ASN A 527 7.79 9.58 4.01
N LEU A 528 9.08 9.86 3.88
CA LEU A 528 9.54 11.05 3.14
C LEU A 528 9.10 11.02 1.68
N PHE A 529 9.14 9.85 1.03
CA PHE A 529 8.62 9.68 -0.33
C PHE A 529 7.12 10.01 -0.42
N ASP A 530 6.30 9.43 0.47
CA ASP A 530 4.86 9.68 0.52
C ASP A 530 4.55 11.16 0.77
N LEU A 531 5.27 11.79 1.70
CA LEU A 531 5.11 13.20 2.01
C LEU A 531 5.43 14.07 0.79
N ASN A 532 6.59 13.87 0.15
CA ASN A 532 7.00 14.62 -1.04
C ASN A 532 6.05 14.44 -2.22
N ALA A 533 5.52 13.23 -2.37
CA ALA A 533 4.66 12.91 -3.51
C ALA A 533 3.26 13.54 -3.38
N LYS A 534 2.76 13.78 -2.16
CA LYS A 534 1.34 14.05 -1.93
C LYS A 534 1.02 15.26 -1.04
N TYR A 535 1.84 15.56 -0.04
CA TYR A 535 1.41 16.41 1.08
C TYR A 535 2.35 17.58 1.38
N ALA A 536 3.59 17.53 0.92
CA ALA A 536 4.63 18.49 1.26
C ALA A 536 5.70 18.55 0.16
N ASP A 537 6.56 19.56 0.23
CA ASP A 537 7.86 19.50 -0.42
C ASP A 537 8.89 18.99 0.61
N VAL A 538 9.59 17.90 0.29
CA VAL A 538 10.77 17.46 1.07
C VAL A 538 11.98 18.21 0.54
N VAL A 539 12.44 19.17 1.33
CA VAL A 539 13.50 20.11 0.96
C VAL A 539 14.82 19.71 1.61
N THR A 540 15.92 20.15 0.99
CA THR A 540 17.25 19.99 1.59
C THR A 540 17.41 20.90 2.80
N GLU A 541 18.26 20.50 3.75
CA GLU A 541 18.64 21.38 4.87
C GLU A 541 19.18 22.74 4.38
N ALA A 542 20.00 22.75 3.33
CA ALA A 542 20.62 23.97 2.81
C ALA A 542 19.56 24.95 2.29
N GLU A 543 18.58 24.47 1.52
CA GLU A 543 17.45 25.26 1.04
C GLU A 543 16.63 25.82 2.22
N ALA A 544 16.28 24.96 3.19
CA ALA A 544 15.51 25.41 4.35
C ALA A 544 16.23 26.49 5.16
N ILE A 545 17.55 26.35 5.37
CA ILE A 545 18.37 27.37 6.05
C ILE A 545 18.38 28.68 5.27
N GLU A 546 18.55 28.62 3.95
CA GLU A 546 18.51 29.80 3.09
C GLU A 546 17.16 30.53 3.23
N LYS A 547 16.06 29.80 3.11
CA LYS A 547 14.70 30.35 3.18
C LYS A 547 14.35 30.91 4.55
N LEU A 548 14.76 30.24 5.63
CA LEU A 548 14.60 30.77 7.00
C LEU A 548 15.41 32.05 7.20
N LYS A 549 16.61 32.15 6.63
CA LYS A 549 17.46 33.36 6.72
C LYS A 549 16.97 34.54 5.89
N ALA A 550 16.13 34.30 4.89
CA ALA A 550 15.53 35.36 4.09
C ALA A 550 14.63 36.29 4.92
N GLY A 551 14.22 35.85 6.12
CA GLY A 551 13.46 36.64 7.08
C GLY A 551 11.97 36.27 7.12
N TRP A 552 11.31 36.84 8.12
CA TRP A 552 9.87 36.78 8.34
C TRP A 552 9.14 38.00 7.76
#